data_AF-A0A822AEF8-F1
#
_entry.id   AF-A0A822AEF8-F1
#
_cell.length_a   1.000
_cell.length_b   1.000
_cell.length_c   1.000
_cell.angle_alpha   90.00
_cell.angle_beta   90.00
_cell.angle_gamma   90.00
#
_symmetry.space_group_name_H-M   'P 1'
#
loop_
_entity.id
_entity.type
_entity.pdbx_description
1 polymer ?
#
loop_
_entity_poly.entity_id
_entity_poly.type
_entity_poly.pdbx_seq_one_letter_code
_entity_poly.pdbx_strand_id
1 'polypeptide(L)'
;EKDRATTSWDRCLRYENSPLVDIFAGQLKSTLECCHCGYQSITFDMFWDLSLPLPRDRSSTNLQDCIQLFMSKEELDGDEEPMCNRCKKKRPCTKKLSIQKCPEILVLHLKRFSQMRGRTKLNTHQL
;
A
#
# COMPACT_ATOMS: atom_id res chain seq x y z
N GLU A 1 17.00 -8.77 -0.10
CA GLU A 1 15.91 -7.76 -0.12
C GLU A 1 16.40 -6.34 0.11
N LYS A 2 17.15 -6.07 1.20
CA LYS A 2 17.70 -4.73 1.52
C LYS A 2 18.39 -4.06 0.33
N ASP A 3 19.19 -4.80 -0.42
CA ASP A 3 19.93 -4.30 -1.58
C ASP A 3 19.01 -3.78 -2.71
N ARG A 4 17.89 -4.47 -2.98
CA ARG A 4 16.88 -4.04 -3.97
C ARG A 4 16.10 -2.82 -3.48
N ALA A 5 15.82 -2.74 -2.17
CA ALA A 5 15.16 -1.60 -1.55
C ALA A 5 16.02 -0.32 -1.69
N THR A 6 17.31 -0.42 -1.35
CA THR A 6 18.29 0.66 -1.51
C THR A 6 18.45 1.07 -2.96
N THR A 7 18.63 0.11 -3.87
CA THR A 7 18.75 0.41 -5.31
C THR A 7 17.53 1.14 -5.87
N SER A 8 16.32 0.73 -5.47
CA SER A 8 15.09 1.44 -5.85
C SER A 8 15.02 2.84 -5.25
N TRP A 9 15.45 3.02 -3.99
CA TRP A 9 15.49 4.32 -3.32
C TRP A 9 16.46 5.27 -4.02
N ASP A 10 17.69 4.84 -4.28
CA ASP A 10 18.71 5.63 -4.97
C ASP A 10 18.27 6.03 -6.37
N ARG A 11 17.52 5.15 -7.05
CA ARG A 11 16.93 5.49 -8.35
C ARG A 11 15.90 6.60 -8.24
N CYS A 12 15.06 6.63 -7.21
CA CYS A 12 14.13 7.73 -6.98
C CYS A 12 14.88 9.04 -6.66
N LEU A 13 15.93 8.96 -5.83
CA LEU A 13 16.76 10.11 -5.47
C LEU A 13 17.47 10.77 -6.66
N ARG A 14 17.74 10.02 -7.74
CA ARG A 14 18.31 10.61 -8.97
C ARG A 14 17.38 11.63 -9.64
N TYR A 15 16.07 11.52 -9.41
CA TYR A 15 15.08 12.43 -9.99
C TYR A 15 14.56 13.44 -8.96
N GLU A 16 14.41 13.01 -7.71
CA GLU A 16 13.86 13.81 -6.62
C GLU A 16 14.83 13.78 -5.44
N ASN A 17 15.69 14.80 -5.34
CA ASN A 17 16.57 15.01 -4.20
C ASN A 17 16.31 16.40 -3.62
N SER A 18 15.45 16.46 -2.60
CA SER A 18 15.07 17.70 -1.94
C SER A 18 14.85 17.46 -0.45
N PRO A 19 14.86 18.52 0.39
CA PRO A 19 14.57 18.40 1.82
C PRO A 19 13.20 17.76 2.12
N LEU A 20 12.25 17.84 1.17
CA LEU A 20 10.97 17.16 1.33
C LEU A 20 11.15 15.64 1.39
N VAL A 21 12.05 15.09 0.57
CA VAL A 21 12.34 13.64 0.54
C VAL A 21 12.91 13.20 1.88
N ASP A 22 13.78 14.01 2.49
CA ASP A 22 14.38 13.69 3.78
C ASP A 22 13.32 13.63 4.91
N ILE A 23 12.34 14.54 4.86
CA ILE A 23 11.32 14.68 5.92
C ILE A 23 10.13 13.75 5.71
N PHE A 24 9.54 13.74 4.52
CA PHE A 24 8.22 13.14 4.26
C PHE A 24 8.26 11.84 3.46
N ALA A 25 9.35 11.56 2.73
CA ALA A 25 9.38 10.38 1.88
C ALA A 25 9.72 9.11 2.67
N GLY A 26 8.84 8.12 2.55
CA GLY A 26 9.07 6.75 2.98
C GLY A 26 9.13 5.79 1.79
N GLN A 27 9.39 4.51 2.07
CA GLN A 27 9.37 3.45 1.07
C GLN A 27 8.41 2.34 1.48
N LEU A 28 7.51 1.95 0.59
CA LEU A 28 6.67 0.76 0.71
C LEU A 28 7.33 -0.43 0.00
N LYS A 29 7.14 -1.61 0.58
CA LYS A 29 7.39 -2.92 -0.06
C LYS A 29 6.04 -3.52 -0.42
N SER A 30 5.79 -3.71 -1.72
CA SER A 30 4.65 -4.47 -2.22
C SER A 30 5.08 -5.89 -2.56
N THR A 31 4.39 -6.88 -1.98
CA THR A 31 4.62 -8.30 -2.25
C THR A 31 3.39 -8.87 -2.94
N LEU A 32 3.57 -9.38 -4.15
CA LEU A 32 2.53 -10.06 -4.93
C LEU A 32 2.88 -11.54 -5.04
N GLU A 33 2.04 -12.41 -4.51
CA GLU A 33 2.25 -13.86 -4.50
C GLU A 33 1.17 -14.57 -5.31
N CYS A 34 1.57 -15.39 -6.27
CA CYS A 34 0.64 -16.16 -7.09
C CYS A 34 0.09 -17.37 -6.33
N CYS A 35 -1.23 -17.47 -6.18
CA CYS A 35 -1.89 -18.55 -5.45
C CYS A 35 -1.75 -19.93 -6.12
N HIS A 36 -1.39 -19.98 -7.41
CA HIS A 36 -1.21 -21.23 -8.14
C HIS A 36 0.22 -21.80 -8.06
N CYS A 37 1.25 -20.95 -8.14
CA CYS A 37 2.64 -21.41 -8.23
C CYS A 37 3.56 -20.92 -7.11
N GLY A 38 3.03 -20.12 -6.17
CA GLY A 38 3.78 -19.54 -5.06
C GLY A 38 4.82 -18.50 -5.47
N TYR A 39 4.93 -18.14 -6.75
CA TYR A 39 5.90 -17.13 -7.19
C TYR A 39 5.59 -15.78 -6.55
N GLN A 40 6.59 -15.21 -5.88
CA GLN A 40 6.52 -13.89 -5.26
C GLN A 40 7.25 -12.86 -6.13
N SER A 41 6.55 -11.77 -6.45
CA SER A 41 7.13 -10.56 -7.02
C SER A 41 7.14 -9.48 -5.94
N ILE A 42 8.30 -8.87 -5.73
CA ILE A 42 8.47 -7.79 -4.76
C ILE A 42 8.85 -6.52 -5.50
N THR A 43 8.15 -5.42 -5.22
CA THR A 43 8.47 -4.07 -5.70
C THR A 43 8.64 -3.12 -4.52
N PHE A 44 9.39 -2.04 -4.74
CA PHE A 44 9.64 -1.01 -3.74
C PHE A 44 9.30 0.35 -4.34
N ASP A 45 8.43 1.10 -3.66
CA ASP A 45 7.85 2.33 -4.16
C ASP A 45 7.98 3.43 -3.10
N MET A 46 8.36 4.64 -3.53
CA MET A 46 8.42 5.81 -2.65
C MET A 46 7.00 6.32 -2.37
N PHE A 47 6.74 6.76 -1.13
CA PHE A 47 5.46 7.37 -0.74
C PHE A 47 5.69 8.65 0.06
N TRP A 48 4.72 9.56 0.00
CA TRP A 48 4.72 10.85 0.72
C TRP A 48 3.67 10.88 1.85
N ASP A 49 2.58 10.15 1.65
CA ASP A 49 1.52 9.93 2.61
C ASP A 49 1.02 8.48 2.53
N LEU A 50 0.31 8.03 3.55
CA LEU A 50 -0.48 6.80 3.47
C LEU A 50 -1.96 7.15 3.47
N SER A 51 -2.61 6.84 2.35
CA SER A 51 -4.05 7.00 2.19
C SER A 51 -4.80 5.77 2.72
N LEU A 52 -5.15 5.81 4.01
CA LEU A 52 -5.72 4.70 4.77
C LEU A 52 -7.23 4.50 4.48
N PRO A 53 -7.66 3.26 4.15
CA PRO A 53 -9.08 2.93 4.09
C PRO A 53 -9.69 2.95 5.50
N LEU A 54 -10.96 3.32 5.59
CA LEU A 54 -11.73 3.18 6.82
C LEU A 54 -12.46 1.83 6.82
N PRO A 55 -12.39 1.06 7.91
CA PRO A 55 -13.28 -0.06 8.17
C PRO A 55 -14.74 0.33 7.95
N ARG A 56 -15.52 -0.60 7.39
CA ARG A 56 -16.94 -0.37 7.11
C ARG A 56 -17.80 -0.42 8.38
N ASP A 57 -17.34 -1.13 9.40
CA ASP A 57 -17.99 -1.21 10.70
C ASP A 57 -17.69 0.06 11.51
N ARG A 58 -18.76 0.69 12.02
CA ARG A 58 -18.71 2.03 12.63
C ARG A 58 -18.69 1.98 14.16
N SER A 59 -18.60 0.79 14.75
CA SER A 59 -18.84 0.57 16.17
C SER A 59 -17.68 0.98 17.09
N SER A 60 -16.45 1.03 16.58
CA SER A 60 -15.32 1.82 17.08
C SER A 60 -14.14 1.47 16.20
N THR A 61 -13.43 2.47 15.67
CA THR A 61 -12.26 2.22 14.82
C THR A 61 -11.16 3.15 15.28
N ASN A 62 -10.01 2.59 15.61
CA ASN A 62 -8.82 3.38 15.91
C ASN A 62 -7.90 3.47 14.68
N LEU A 63 -6.87 4.30 14.78
CA LEU A 63 -5.90 4.48 13.69
C LEU A 63 -5.12 3.19 13.36
N GLN A 64 -4.84 2.36 14.37
CA GLN A 64 -4.12 1.10 14.21
C GLN A 64 -4.90 0.16 13.28
N ASP A 65 -6.22 0.09 13.43
CA ASP A 65 -7.09 -0.73 12.58
C ASP A 65 -7.01 -0.28 11.11
N CYS A 66 -6.96 1.04 10.87
CA CYS A 66 -6.86 1.60 9.53
C CYS A 66 -5.50 1.27 8.88
N ILE A 67 -4.42 1.35 9.66
CA ILE A 67 -3.07 0.99 9.21
C ILE A 67 -2.97 -0.51 8.94
N GLN A 68 -3.51 -1.34 9.83
CA GLN A 68 -3.56 -2.80 9.64
C GLN A 68 -4.37 -3.18 8.42
N LEU A 69 -5.51 -2.54 8.19
CA LEU A 69 -6.32 -2.76 7.00
C LEU A 69 -5.55 -2.37 5.73
N PHE A 70 -4.85 -1.24 5.72
CA PHE A 70 -3.99 -0.81 4.60
C PHE A 70 -2.87 -1.82 4.27
N MET A 71 -2.32 -2.47 5.29
CA MET A 71 -1.22 -3.45 5.14
C MET A 71 -1.71 -4.90 5.12
N SER A 72 -3.02 -5.11 5.18
CA SER A 72 -3.60 -6.45 5.15
C SER A 72 -3.35 -7.12 3.79
N LYS A 73 -3.34 -8.45 3.81
CA LYS A 73 -3.23 -9.25 2.59
C LYS A 73 -4.55 -9.14 1.84
N GLU A 74 -4.54 -8.56 0.65
CA GLU A 74 -5.69 -8.50 -0.25
C GLU A 74 -5.60 -9.61 -1.30
N GLU A 75 -6.74 -10.18 -1.68
CA GLU A 75 -6.85 -11.14 -2.77
C GLU A 75 -7.22 -10.40 -4.06
N LEU A 76 -6.51 -10.69 -5.14
CA LEU A 76 -6.75 -10.19 -6.48
C LEU A 76 -7.22 -11.36 -7.33
N ASP A 77 -8.53 -11.45 -7.54
CA ASP A 77 -9.21 -12.53 -8.25
C ASP A 77 -10.18 -11.99 -9.31
N GLY A 78 -10.82 -12.88 -10.07
CA GLY A 78 -11.76 -12.53 -11.13
C GLY A 78 -11.18 -11.54 -12.15
N ASP A 79 -11.77 -10.35 -12.23
CA ASP A 79 -11.34 -9.31 -13.17
C ASP A 79 -10.02 -8.63 -12.76
N GLU A 80 -9.65 -8.68 -11.47
CA GLU A 80 -8.44 -8.07 -10.92
C GLU A 80 -7.20 -8.99 -10.99
N GLU A 81 -7.35 -10.21 -11.51
CA GLU A 81 -6.25 -11.17 -11.63
C GLU A 81 -5.05 -10.60 -12.42
N PRO A 82 -3.87 -10.48 -11.80
CA PRO A 82 -2.68 -10.04 -12.50
C PRO A 82 -2.06 -11.19 -13.30
N MET A 83 -1.25 -10.84 -14.30
CA MET A 83 -0.46 -11.82 -15.04
C MET A 83 0.73 -12.30 -14.20
N CYS A 84 0.79 -13.58 -13.89
CA CYS A 84 1.91 -14.16 -13.16
C CYS A 84 3.15 -14.28 -14.07
N ASN A 85 4.29 -13.74 -13.63
CA ASN A 85 5.55 -13.76 -14.38
C ASN A 85 6.12 -15.16 -14.62
N ARG A 86 5.75 -16.16 -13.80
CA ARG A 86 6.17 -17.55 -13.95
C ARG A 86 5.18 -18.36 -14.79
N CYS A 87 3.89 -18.27 -14.50
CA CYS A 87 2.84 -19.00 -15.23
C CYS A 87 2.55 -18.41 -16.62
N LYS A 88 2.90 -17.15 -16.85
CA LYS A 88 2.56 -16.36 -18.07
C LYS A 88 1.07 -16.33 -18.39
N LYS A 89 0.23 -16.35 -17.34
CA LYS A 89 -1.23 -16.34 -17.41
C LYS A 89 -1.80 -15.47 -16.28
N LYS A 90 -3.01 -14.94 -16.47
CA LYS A 90 -3.79 -14.37 -15.37
C LYS A 90 -4.07 -15.44 -14.32
N ARG A 91 -3.79 -15.11 -13.07
CA ARG A 91 -3.97 -16.02 -11.93
C ARG A 91 -4.41 -15.22 -10.72
N PRO A 92 -5.23 -15.83 -9.84
CA PRO A 92 -5.47 -15.26 -8.53
C PRO A 92 -4.15 -15.10 -7.81
N CYS A 93 -3.95 -13.91 -7.25
CA CYS A 93 -2.75 -13.56 -6.51
C CYS A 93 -3.15 -12.88 -5.21
N THR A 94 -2.24 -12.88 -4.27
CA THR A 94 -2.40 -12.11 -3.05
C THR A 94 -1.40 -10.98 -3.04
N LYS A 95 -1.82 -9.81 -2.59
CA LYS A 95 -0.98 -8.62 -2.51
C LYS A 95 -0.92 -8.15 -1.06
N LYS A 96 0.27 -7.75 -0.62
CA LYS A 96 0.50 -7.23 0.72
C LYS A 96 1.45 -6.04 0.67
N LEU A 97 1.10 -4.99 1.39
CA LEU A 97 1.96 -3.82 1.58
C LEU A 97 2.63 -3.87 2.96
N SER A 98 3.83 -3.29 3.05
CA SER A 98 4.53 -3.07 4.31
C SER A 98 5.45 -1.86 4.17
N ILE A 99 5.74 -1.17 5.28
CA ILE A 99 6.70 -0.07 5.29
C ILE A 99 8.12 -0.66 5.30
N GLN A 100 8.90 -0.35 4.26
CA GLN A 100 10.32 -0.72 4.16
C GLN A 100 11.22 0.35 4.77
N LYS A 101 10.86 1.64 4.59
CA LYS A 101 11.52 2.80 5.20
C LYS A 101 10.43 3.75 5.70
N CYS A 102 10.46 4.10 6.98
CA CYS A 102 9.57 5.10 7.55
C CYS A 102 10.13 6.51 7.31
N PRO A 103 9.31 7.51 6.93
CA PRO A 103 9.74 8.91 6.90
C PRO A 103 9.96 9.46 8.32
N GLU A 104 10.60 10.63 8.42
CA GLU A 104 10.73 11.37 9.69
C GLU A 104 9.35 11.87 10.15
N ILE A 105 8.56 12.42 9.22
CA ILE A 105 7.18 12.84 9.45
C ILE A 105 6.25 12.03 8.55
N LEU A 106 5.43 11.19 9.17
CA LEU A 106 4.44 10.38 8.47
C LEU A 106 3.11 11.13 8.32
N VAL A 107 2.73 11.43 7.09
CA VAL A 107 1.41 12.00 6.77
C VAL A 107 0.41 10.87 6.55
N LEU A 108 -0.72 10.90 7.27
CA LEU A 108 -1.80 9.92 7.15
C LEU A 108 -3.06 10.59 6.60
N HIS A 109 -3.48 10.16 5.42
CA HIS A 109 -4.72 10.60 4.81
C HIS A 109 -5.81 9.54 5.03
N LEU A 110 -6.89 9.92 5.71
CA LEU A 110 -8.02 9.02 5.94
C LEU A 110 -9.02 9.11 4.77
N LYS A 111 -9.20 8.01 4.03
CA LYS A 111 -10.11 7.93 2.88
C LYS A 111 -11.58 7.98 3.32
N ARG A 112 -12.05 9.17 3.68
CA ARG A 112 -13.42 9.44 4.17
C ARG A 112 -14.46 9.57 3.07
N PHE A 113 -14.09 9.52 1.80
CA PHE A 113 -15.02 9.70 0.69
C PHE A 113 -15.20 8.38 -0.07
N SER A 114 -16.45 7.93 -0.19
CA SER A 114 -16.81 6.76 -0.99
C SER A 114 -17.74 7.18 -2.13
N GLN A 115 -17.53 6.61 -3.31
CA GLN A 115 -18.29 6.91 -4.53
C GLN A 115 -19.42 5.89 -4.80
N MET A 116 -19.60 4.88 -3.93
CA MET A 116 -20.52 3.77 -4.23
C MET A 116 -22.00 4.18 -4.38
N ARG A 117 -22.46 5.29 -3.78
CA ARG A 117 -23.85 5.79 -3.92
C ARG A 117 -23.94 7.30 -3.68
N GLY A 118 -23.37 8.10 -4.60
CA GLY A 118 -23.25 9.55 -4.44
C GLY A 118 -22.10 9.95 -3.51
N ARG A 119 -21.72 11.25 -3.52
CA ARG A 119 -20.64 11.78 -2.66
C ARG A 119 -21.07 11.75 -1.20
N THR A 120 -20.86 10.64 -0.51
CA THR A 120 -21.13 10.53 0.93
C THR A 120 -19.82 10.61 1.72
N LYS A 121 -19.75 11.53 2.69
CA LYS A 121 -18.63 11.63 3.65
C LYS A 121 -18.83 10.62 4.77
N LEU A 122 -17.84 9.77 5.02
CA LEU A 122 -17.78 8.86 6.15
C LEU A 122 -17.46 9.67 7.41
N ASN A 123 -18.50 9.93 8.20
CA ASN A 123 -18.38 10.44 9.56
C ASN A 123 -18.03 9.27 10.48
N THR A 124 -16.74 9.14 10.82
CA THR A 124 -16.30 8.33 11.94
C THR A 124 -16.13 9.32 13.09
N HIS A 125 -17.14 9.44 13.95
CA HIS A 125 -16.95 10.12 15.23
C HIS A 125 -16.03 9.23 16.06
N GLN A 126 -14.93 9.80 16.58
CA GLN A 126 -13.82 9.14 17.29
C GLN A 126 -12.83 8.41 16.38
N LEU A 127 -11.73 9.11 16.09
CA LEU A 127 -10.38 8.53 15.97
C LEU A 127 -9.59 8.98 17.19
#